data_AF-A0A9Q1AJL7-F1
#
_entry.id   AF-A0A9Q1AJL7-F1
#
_cell.length_a   1.000
_cell.length_b   1.000
_cell.length_c   1.000
_cell.angle_alpha   90.00
_cell.angle_beta   90.00
_cell.angle_gamma   90.00
#
_symmetry.space_group_name_H-M   'P 1'
#
loop_
_entity.id
_entity.type
_entity.pdbx_description
1 polymer ?
#
loop_
_entity_poly.entity_id
_entity_poly.type
_entity_poly.pdbx_seq_one_letter_code
_entity_poly.pdbx_strand_id
1 'polypeptide(L)'
;MKLFSKKPSPKEVLRDSKKEMQHATRGIEKEIRALQLEEKKLVVEIKQTAKTGNDAATKILARQLIRLRQQIANLQGSRAQMRGIATHTQAMHAQSSVAVGLKGASKAMEAMNKQMAPAKQMMVIREFQKQSAQMDMTVRSCFLNFLSGAG
;
A
#
# COMPACT_ATOMS: atom_id res chain seq x y z
N MET A 1 10.51 3.24 37.35
CA MET A 1 9.81 4.48 36.92
C MET A 1 9.57 4.46 35.42
N LYS A 2 8.32 4.25 34.96
CA LYS A 2 7.82 4.62 33.61
C LYS A 2 6.30 4.80 33.74
N LEU A 3 5.88 5.94 34.27
CA LEU A 3 4.51 6.23 34.71
C LEU A 3 3.85 7.34 33.87
N PHE A 4 4.29 7.54 32.62
CA PHE A 4 3.66 8.47 31.67
C PHE A 4 3.72 7.93 30.24
N SER A 5 3.11 6.78 29.97
CA SER A 5 2.74 6.39 28.62
C SER A 5 1.42 7.07 28.26
N LYS A 6 1.48 8.28 27.67
CA LYS A 6 0.35 8.85 26.91
C LYS A 6 -0.16 7.76 25.97
N LYS A 7 -1.47 7.51 25.95
CA LYS A 7 -2.07 6.65 24.92
C LYS A 7 -1.56 7.15 23.56
N PRO A 8 -0.89 6.29 22.76
CA PRO A 8 -0.29 6.73 21.51
C PRO A 8 -1.37 7.38 20.65
N SER A 9 -1.05 8.53 20.08
CA SER A 9 -1.96 9.21 19.17
C SER A 9 -2.33 8.23 18.04
N PRO A 10 -3.55 8.28 17.46
CA PRO A 10 -3.86 7.51 16.26
C PRO A 10 -2.82 7.68 15.14
N LYS A 11 -2.16 8.85 15.07
CA LYS A 11 -1.04 9.11 14.15
C LYS A 11 0.24 8.34 14.49
N GLU A 12 0.53 8.11 15.77
CA GLU A 12 1.71 7.37 16.24
C GLU A 12 1.50 5.87 16.05
N VAL A 13 0.34 5.34 16.45
CA VAL A 13 -0.02 3.92 16.25
C VAL A 13 0.15 3.53 14.79
N LEU A 14 -0.36 4.35 13.86
CA LEU A 14 -0.29 4.03 12.44
C LEU A 14 1.12 4.21 11.85
N ARG A 15 1.95 5.12 12.39
CA ARG A 15 3.37 5.24 12.02
C ARG A 15 4.15 4.00 12.44
N ASP A 16 3.86 3.46 13.61
CA ASP A 16 4.51 2.25 14.11
C ASP A 16 4.05 1.02 13.34
N SER A 17 2.74 0.89 13.06
CA SER A 17 2.22 -0.16 12.16
C SER A 17 2.84 -0.09 10.77
N LYS A 18 3.05 1.11 10.21
CA LYS A 18 3.74 1.27 8.91
C LYS A 18 5.18 0.78 8.96
N LYS A 19 5.93 1.09 10.03
CA LYS A 19 7.30 0.59 10.21
C LYS A 19 7.31 -0.92 10.31
N GLU A 20 6.44 -1.49 11.13
CA GLU A 20 6.34 -2.94 11.32
C GLU A 20 6.00 -3.66 10.01
N MET A 21 5.04 -3.15 9.24
CA MET A 21 4.72 -3.67 7.90
C MET A 21 5.91 -3.58 6.94
N GLN A 22 6.71 -2.51 6.99
CA GLN A 22 7.92 -2.38 6.17
C GLN A 22 9.00 -3.39 6.60
N HIS A 23 9.18 -3.60 7.90
CA HIS A 23 10.10 -4.60 8.43
C HIS A 23 9.69 -6.02 8.01
N ALA A 24 8.41 -6.37 8.16
CA ALA A 24 7.87 -7.64 7.72
C ALA A 24 8.05 -7.84 6.21
N THR A 25 7.78 -6.81 5.40
CA THR A 25 7.96 -6.87 3.93
C THR A 25 9.40 -7.20 3.56
N ARG A 26 10.37 -6.54 4.20
CA ARG A 26 11.81 -6.79 4.00
C ARG A 26 12.21 -8.19 4.47
N GLY A 27 11.58 -8.70 5.54
CA GLY A 27 11.75 -10.07 6.01
C GLY A 27 11.36 -11.08 4.93
N ILE A 28 10.14 -10.96 4.41
CA ILE A 28 9.62 -11.82 3.32
C ILE A 28 10.51 -11.74 2.07
N GLU A 29 10.96 -10.56 1.68
CA GLU A 29 11.86 -10.42 0.52
C GLU A 29 13.22 -11.11 0.71
N LYS A 30 13.77 -11.09 1.94
CA LYS A 30 15.00 -11.83 2.24
C LYS A 30 14.78 -13.34 2.13
N GLU A 31 13.66 -13.83 2.64
CA GLU A 31 13.31 -15.26 2.58
C GLU A 31 13.06 -15.73 1.14
N ILE A 32 12.35 -14.95 0.33
CA ILE A 32 12.19 -15.22 -1.11
C ILE A 32 13.55 -15.35 -1.79
N ARG A 33 14.48 -14.41 -1.53
CA ARG A 33 15.82 -14.47 -2.12
C ARG A 33 16.60 -15.71 -1.68
N ALA A 34 16.50 -16.09 -0.41
CA ALA A 34 17.16 -17.28 0.12
C ALA A 34 16.63 -18.55 -0.58
N LEU A 35 15.31 -18.71 -0.68
CA LEU A 35 14.68 -19.85 -1.35
C LEU A 35 14.98 -19.88 -2.85
N GLN A 36 15.04 -18.73 -3.53
CA GLN A 36 15.45 -18.67 -4.94
C GLN A 36 16.90 -19.13 -5.18
N LEU A 37 17.81 -18.90 -4.23
CA LEU A 37 19.17 -19.43 -4.31
C LEU A 37 19.19 -20.95 -4.11
N GLU A 38 18.39 -21.45 -3.17
CA GLU A 38 18.22 -22.89 -2.96
C GLU A 38 17.58 -23.57 -4.18
N GLU A 39 16.60 -22.94 -4.83
CA GLU A 39 16.01 -23.41 -6.09
C GLU A 39 17.09 -23.64 -7.15
N LYS A 40 18.00 -22.66 -7.33
CA LYS A 40 19.08 -22.75 -8.30
C LYS A 40 20.03 -23.91 -8.00
N LYS A 41 20.38 -24.11 -6.72
CA LYS A 41 21.22 -25.25 -6.29
C LYS A 41 20.53 -26.58 -6.57
N LEU A 42 19.25 -26.69 -6.23
CA LEU A 42 18.46 -27.90 -6.44
C LEU A 42 18.32 -28.24 -7.92
N VAL A 43 18.17 -27.24 -8.81
CA VAL A 43 18.15 -27.45 -10.27
C VAL A 43 19.49 -28.00 -10.78
N VAL A 44 20.62 -27.52 -10.25
CA VAL A 44 21.94 -28.06 -10.61
C VAL A 44 22.08 -29.51 -10.14
N GLU A 45 21.64 -29.81 -8.92
CA GLU A 45 21.67 -31.16 -8.36
C GLU A 45 20.81 -32.13 -9.17
N ILE A 46 19.58 -31.74 -9.53
CA ILE A 46 18.68 -32.52 -10.40
C ILE A 46 19.35 -32.84 -11.75
N LYS A 47 20.02 -31.86 -12.34
CA LYS A 47 20.74 -32.07 -13.61
C LYS A 47 21.90 -33.05 -13.45
N GLN A 48 22.58 -33.03 -12.31
CA GLN A 48 23.68 -33.94 -12.03
C GLN A 48 23.18 -35.37 -11.79
N THR A 49 22.12 -35.56 -11.00
CA THR A 49 21.52 -36.88 -10.72
C THR A 49 20.85 -37.48 -11.95
N ALA A 50 20.31 -36.65 -12.84
CA ALA A 50 19.75 -37.11 -14.10
C ALA A 50 20.85 -37.66 -15.04
N LYS A 51 22.04 -37.03 -15.06
CA LYS A 51 23.18 -37.51 -15.86
C LYS A 51 23.75 -38.84 -15.37
N THR A 52 23.65 -39.12 -14.06
CA THR A 52 24.12 -40.38 -13.48
C THR A 52 23.11 -41.53 -13.64
N GLY A 53 21.94 -41.27 -14.23
CA GLY A 53 20.90 -42.28 -14.46
C GLY A 53 20.14 -42.71 -13.20
N ASN A 54 20.25 -41.96 -12.10
CA ASN A 54 19.51 -42.26 -10.88
C ASN A 54 18.11 -41.64 -10.92
N ASP A 55 17.19 -42.35 -11.57
CA ASP A 55 15.80 -41.90 -11.76
C ASP A 55 15.03 -41.74 -10.46
N ALA A 56 15.29 -42.59 -9.47
CA ALA A 56 14.62 -42.53 -8.16
C ALA A 56 15.00 -41.24 -7.42
N ALA A 57 16.30 -40.93 -7.33
CA ALA A 57 16.78 -39.69 -6.71
C ALA A 57 16.28 -38.45 -7.46
N THR A 58 16.34 -38.49 -8.80
CA THR A 58 15.88 -37.38 -9.66
C THR A 58 14.40 -37.07 -9.46
N LYS A 59 13.54 -38.09 -9.34
CA LYS A 59 12.10 -37.90 -9.05
C LYS A 59 11.85 -37.28 -7.68
N ILE A 60 12.63 -37.64 -6.66
CA ILE A 60 12.51 -37.07 -5.31
C ILE A 60 12.89 -35.58 -5.34
N LEU A 61 14.04 -35.26 -5.92
CA LEU A 61 14.52 -33.87 -6.04
C LEU A 61 13.57 -33.00 -6.87
N ALA A 62 13.00 -33.55 -7.95
CA ALA A 62 12.00 -32.83 -8.75
C ALA A 62 10.73 -32.49 -7.95
N ARG A 63 10.25 -33.39 -7.09
CA ARG A 63 9.13 -33.12 -6.18
C ARG A 63 9.49 -32.03 -5.16
N GLN A 64 10.71 -32.05 -4.64
CA GLN A 64 11.21 -31.01 -3.75
C GLN A 64 11.25 -29.63 -4.44
N LEU A 65 11.67 -29.58 -5.71
CA LEU A 65 11.66 -28.35 -6.51
C LEU A 65 10.26 -27.75 -6.65
N ILE A 66 9.26 -28.59 -6.91
CA ILE A 66 7.85 -28.14 -7.03
C ILE A 66 7.37 -27.54 -5.70
N ARG A 67 7.66 -28.20 -4.56
CA ARG A 67 7.29 -27.69 -3.24
C ARG A 67 7.96 -26.34 -2.94
N LEU A 68 9.24 -26.23 -3.25
CA LEU A 68 10.02 -25.01 -3.03
C LEU A 68 9.49 -23.84 -3.90
N ARG A 69 9.13 -24.10 -5.16
CA ARG A 69 8.45 -23.11 -6.01
C ARG A 69 7.10 -22.67 -5.44
N GLN A 70 6.32 -23.60 -4.91
CA GLN A 70 5.04 -23.26 -4.26
C GLN A 70 5.27 -22.38 -3.03
N GLN A 71 6.30 -22.66 -2.21
CA GLN A 71 6.66 -21.81 -1.07
C GLN A 71 7.04 -20.39 -1.51
N ILE A 72 7.85 -20.25 -2.57
CA ILE A 72 8.18 -18.94 -3.16
C ILE A 72 6.91 -18.21 -3.62
N ALA A 73 6.00 -18.89 -4.32
CA ALA A 73 4.75 -18.30 -4.78
C ALA A 73 3.86 -17.83 -3.62
N ASN A 74 3.75 -18.62 -2.55
CA ASN A 74 3.01 -18.26 -1.36
C ASN A 74 3.58 -16.99 -0.70
N LEU A 75 4.90 -16.91 -0.54
CA LEU A 75 5.58 -15.74 0.03
C LEU A 75 5.43 -14.49 -0.86
N GLN A 76 5.46 -14.66 -2.19
CA GLN A 76 5.16 -13.57 -3.13
C GLN A 76 3.72 -13.06 -2.98
N GLY A 77 2.76 -13.97 -2.77
CA GLY A 77 1.37 -13.65 -2.43
C GLY A 77 1.26 -12.86 -1.12
N SER A 78 1.91 -13.33 -0.04
CA SER A 78 1.95 -12.62 1.24
C SER A 78 2.57 -11.23 1.14
N ARG A 79 3.64 -11.08 0.33
CA ARG A 79 4.24 -9.77 0.04
C ARG A 79 3.24 -8.83 -0.65
N ALA A 80 2.49 -9.32 -1.63
CA ALA A 80 1.48 -8.52 -2.34
C ALA A 80 0.36 -8.08 -1.39
N GLN A 81 -0.12 -8.98 -0.52
CA GLN A 81 -1.11 -8.67 0.51
C GLN A 81 -0.62 -7.57 1.46
N MET A 82 0.60 -7.68 2.00
CA MET A 82 1.14 -6.63 2.88
C MET A 82 1.31 -5.28 2.19
N ARG A 83 1.71 -5.27 0.90
CA ARG A 83 1.76 -4.05 0.10
C ARG A 83 0.37 -3.44 -0.10
N GLY A 84 -0.65 -4.28 -0.31
CA GLY A 84 -2.05 -3.87 -0.38
C GLY A 84 -2.52 -3.22 0.91
N ILE A 85 -2.27 -3.86 2.06
CA ILE A 85 -2.61 -3.34 3.39
C ILE A 85 -1.89 -1.99 3.63
N ALA A 86 -0.58 -1.91 3.39
CA ALA A 86 0.17 -0.67 3.56
C ALA A 86 -0.38 0.48 2.71
N THR A 87 -0.81 0.19 1.47
CA THR A 87 -1.44 1.17 0.57
C THR A 87 -2.80 1.60 1.08
N HIS A 88 -3.62 0.64 1.55
CA HIS A 88 -4.92 0.91 2.14
C HIS A 88 -4.80 1.79 3.39
N THR A 89 -3.88 1.46 4.30
CA THR A 89 -3.58 2.27 5.50
C THR A 89 -3.13 3.69 5.14
N GLN A 90 -2.29 3.84 4.09
CA GLN A 90 -1.87 5.15 3.60
C GLN A 90 -3.04 5.97 3.03
N ALA A 91 -3.97 5.33 2.30
CA ALA A 91 -5.17 5.99 1.78
C ALA A 91 -6.11 6.45 2.91
N MET A 92 -6.35 5.60 3.93
CA MET A 92 -7.14 5.97 5.11
C MET A 92 -6.54 7.18 5.84
N HIS A 93 -5.23 7.27 5.93
CA HIS A 93 -4.54 8.43 6.48
C HIS A 93 -4.77 9.72 5.69
N ALA A 94 -4.61 9.66 4.37
CA ALA A 94 -4.85 10.81 3.51
C ALA A 94 -6.28 11.32 3.70
N GLN A 95 -7.26 10.42 3.70
CA GLN A 95 -8.67 10.74 3.94
C GLN A 95 -8.91 11.39 5.32
N SER A 96 -8.31 10.85 6.38
CA SER A 96 -8.42 11.41 7.73
C SER A 96 -7.77 12.79 7.84
N SER A 97 -6.61 13.01 7.20
CA SER A 97 -5.93 14.31 7.20
C SER A 97 -6.68 15.39 6.42
N VAL A 98 -7.32 15.01 5.29
CA VAL A 98 -8.21 15.91 4.52
C VAL A 98 -9.44 16.28 5.34
N ALA A 99 -10.06 15.34 6.08
CA ALA A 99 -11.19 15.64 6.96
C ALA A 99 -10.82 16.62 8.10
N VAL A 100 -9.62 16.50 8.68
CA VAL A 100 -9.12 17.46 9.69
C VAL A 100 -8.82 18.83 9.06
N GLY A 101 -8.23 18.86 7.86
CA GLY A 101 -7.97 20.08 7.10
C GLY A 101 -9.25 20.82 6.71
N LEU A 102 -10.28 20.08 6.26
CA LEU A 102 -11.61 20.62 5.95
C LEU A 102 -12.33 21.14 7.20
N LYS A 103 -12.15 20.53 8.38
CA LYS A 103 -12.70 21.04 9.64
C LYS A 103 -12.01 22.32 10.11
N GLY A 104 -10.71 22.46 9.85
CA GLY A 104 -9.97 23.71 10.07
C GLY A 104 -10.39 24.81 9.09
N ALA A 105 -10.51 24.46 7.81
CA ALA A 105 -10.99 25.35 6.76
C ALA A 105 -12.46 25.74 6.94
N SER A 106 -13.34 24.83 7.41
CA SER A 106 -14.75 25.15 7.70
C SER A 106 -14.87 26.07 8.90
N LYS A 107 -14.08 25.87 9.96
CA LYS A 107 -14.02 26.81 11.10
C LYS A 107 -13.46 28.17 10.68
N ALA A 108 -12.47 28.20 9.79
CA ALA A 108 -11.95 29.44 9.22
C ALA A 108 -12.99 30.13 8.33
N MET A 109 -13.74 29.38 7.52
CA MET A 109 -14.87 29.90 6.73
C MET A 109 -16.04 30.36 7.60
N GLU A 110 -16.31 29.70 8.72
CA GLU A 110 -17.36 30.07 9.68
C GLU A 110 -16.97 31.32 10.48
N ALA A 111 -15.68 31.47 10.83
CA ALA A 111 -15.14 32.70 11.40
C ALA A 111 -15.11 33.84 10.37
N MET A 112 -14.85 33.55 9.10
CA MET A 112 -14.92 34.51 7.99
C MET A 112 -16.37 34.95 7.72
N ASN A 113 -17.35 34.04 7.85
CA ASN A 113 -18.78 34.31 7.75
C ASN A 113 -19.27 35.29 8.84
N LYS A 114 -18.73 35.23 10.06
CA LYS A 114 -19.05 36.18 11.12
C LYS A 114 -18.57 37.62 10.87
N GLN A 115 -17.65 37.85 9.93
CA GLN A 115 -17.05 39.16 9.67
C GLN A 115 -17.30 39.70 8.25
N MET A 116 -17.96 38.96 7.36
CA MET A 116 -18.28 39.41 6.00
C MET A 116 -19.75 39.77 5.85
N ALA A 117 -20.01 40.97 5.30
CA ALA A 117 -21.34 41.38 4.88
C ALA A 117 -21.96 40.35 3.91
N PRO A 118 -23.25 40.02 4.06
CA PRO A 118 -23.91 38.90 3.36
C PRO A 118 -23.84 38.97 1.83
N ALA A 119 -23.60 40.15 1.26
CA ALA A 119 -23.46 40.37 -0.19
C ALA A 119 -22.19 39.75 -0.80
N LYS A 120 -21.03 39.77 -0.11
CA LYS A 120 -19.77 39.17 -0.64
C LYS A 120 -19.75 37.66 -0.49
N GLN A 121 -20.49 37.16 0.49
CA GLN A 121 -20.57 35.75 0.81
C GLN A 121 -21.24 34.93 -0.29
N MET A 122 -22.25 35.49 -0.97
CA MET A 122 -22.93 34.80 -2.06
C MET A 122 -22.06 34.66 -3.32
N MET A 123 -21.16 35.63 -3.59
CA MET A 123 -20.14 35.50 -4.64
C MET A 123 -19.14 34.40 -4.31
N VAL A 124 -18.57 34.39 -3.10
CA VAL A 124 -17.59 33.37 -2.68
C VAL A 124 -18.19 31.97 -2.67
N ILE A 125 -19.46 31.81 -2.26
CA ILE A 125 -20.16 30.53 -2.30
C ILE A 125 -20.42 30.09 -3.76
N ARG A 126 -20.78 31.01 -4.67
CA ARG A 126 -20.92 30.70 -6.11
C ARG A 126 -19.59 30.30 -6.74
N GLU A 127 -18.51 31.02 -6.43
CA GLU A 127 -17.16 30.70 -6.93
C GLU A 127 -16.68 29.35 -6.38
N PHE A 128 -16.94 29.07 -5.10
CA PHE A 128 -16.61 27.79 -4.46
C PHE A 128 -17.44 26.62 -5.01
N GLN A 129 -18.75 26.81 -5.24
CA GLN A 129 -19.58 25.80 -5.90
C GLN A 129 -19.09 25.52 -7.33
N LYS A 130 -18.66 26.56 -8.05
CA LYS A 130 -18.10 26.44 -9.41
C LYS A 130 -16.75 25.72 -9.40
N GLN A 131 -15.87 26.02 -8.45
CA GLN A 131 -14.57 25.33 -8.28
C GLN A 131 -14.73 23.89 -7.77
N SER A 132 -15.70 23.63 -6.88
CA SER A 132 -15.99 22.28 -6.40
C SER A 132 -16.57 21.40 -7.51
N ALA A 133 -17.44 21.97 -8.38
CA ALA A 133 -17.92 21.28 -9.58
C ALA A 133 -16.80 21.05 -10.60
N GLN A 134 -15.85 21.99 -10.74
CA GLN A 134 -14.66 21.81 -11.57
C GLN A 134 -13.72 20.74 -11.01
N MET A 135 -13.52 20.67 -9.70
CA MET A 135 -12.74 19.61 -9.06
C MET A 135 -13.37 18.24 -9.31
N ASP A 136 -14.69 18.11 -9.18
CA ASP A 136 -15.41 16.85 -9.43
C ASP A 136 -15.32 16.43 -10.92
N MET A 137 -15.36 17.41 -11.84
CA MET A 137 -15.15 17.17 -13.28
C MET A 137 -13.70 16.80 -13.62
N THR A 138 -12.69 17.37 -12.95
CA THR A 138 -11.27 17.01 -13.19
C THR A 138 -10.90 15.65 -12.63
N VAL A 139 -11.48 15.22 -11.50
CA VAL A 139 -11.29 13.85 -10.98
C VAL A 139 -11.89 12.82 -11.96
N ARG A 140 -13.06 13.12 -12.55
CA ARG A 140 -13.67 12.27 -13.58
C ARG A 140 -12.91 12.32 -14.91
N SER A 141 -12.47 13.49 -15.36
CA SER A 141 -11.73 13.63 -16.63
C SER A 141 -10.33 13.05 -16.55
N CYS A 142 -9.67 13.09 -15.39
CA CYS A 142 -8.37 12.46 -15.19
C CYS A 142 -8.50 10.93 -15.18
N PHE A 143 -9.61 10.39 -14.65
CA PHE A 143 -9.91 8.96 -14.70
C PHE A 143 -10.30 8.50 -16.12
N LEU A 144 -11.08 9.29 -16.85
CA LEU A 144 -11.45 9.04 -18.25
C LEU A 144 -10.28 9.22 -19.22
N ASN A 145 -9.43 10.23 -19.06
CA ASN A 145 -8.23 10.41 -19.88
C ASN A 145 -7.16 9.33 -19.59
N PHE A 146 -7.10 8.80 -18.36
CA PHE A 146 -6.27 7.64 -18.05
C PHE A 146 -6.80 6.36 -18.72
N LEU A 147 -8.12 6.23 -18.91
CA LEU A 147 -8.74 5.12 -19.63
C LEU A 147 -8.72 5.29 -21.17
N SER A 148 -8.79 6.52 -21.70
CA SER A 148 -8.72 6.81 -23.14
C SER A 148 -7.29 6.99 -23.67
N GLY A 149 -6.29 7.20 -22.81
CA GLY A 149 -4.87 7.32 -23.19
C GLY A 149 -4.10 5.99 -23.23
N ALA A 150 -4.78 4.86 -23.00
CA ALA A 150 -4.26 3.52 -23.26
C ALA A 150 -4.75 3.04 -24.63
N GLY A 151 -4.21 3.64 -25.68
CA GLY A 151 -4.44 3.31 -27.09
C GLY A 151 -3.37 3.96 -27.95
#